data_AF-A0A358EF12-F1
#
_entry.id   AF-A0A358EF12-F1
#
_cell.length_a   1.000
_cell.length_b   1.000
_cell.length_c   1.000
_cell.angle_alpha   90.00
_cell.angle_beta   90.00
_cell.angle_gamma   90.00
#
_symmetry.space_group_name_H-M   'P 1'
#
loop_
_entity.id
_entity.type
_entity.pdbx_description
1 polymer ?
#
loop_
_entity_poly.entity_id
_entity_poly.type
_entity_poly.pdbx_seq_one_letter_code
_entity_poly.pdbx_strand_id
1 'polypeptide(L)'
;MMRTQYSYLTIMVVAIVGMAGCAPSGSSAPADTSGNLITGDGLVNPTPSVVTNWGDLPEGREWGSTAGIDIDPNDGHIWAYERCGAGSFGGGEPVNCESNPVPPVFKFDRNTGEVLANFGADLMVTPHGIHVDAQGNVWITDFAGNREGTRGHQVWKFSSEGEVLLTLGLAGQPGNAPGQFNQPNDVVTGPDGSIYVSDGHNGQGMTSNQAMNLGREAGQTARIQKFTPEGEFVMEWGEIGVEHGQFRTPHALAFDS
;
A
#
# COMPACT_ATOMS: atom_id res chain seq x y z
N MET A 1 3.73 16.23 -67.92
CA MET A 1 2.40 16.30 -68.55
C MET A 1 2.13 14.98 -69.26
N MET A 2 1.42 14.07 -68.60
CA MET A 2 0.90 12.84 -69.20
C MET A 2 -0.52 12.66 -68.68
N ARG A 3 -1.49 12.71 -69.59
CA ARG A 3 -2.88 12.29 -69.37
C ARG A 3 -2.93 10.80 -69.67
N THR A 4 -3.33 9.99 -68.69
CA THR A 4 -3.58 8.56 -68.88
C THR A 4 -5.09 8.32 -68.81
N GLN A 5 -5.57 7.54 -69.77
CA GLN A 5 -6.97 7.23 -70.03
C GLN A 5 -7.59 6.39 -68.89
N TYR A 6 -8.87 6.63 -68.60
CA TYR A 6 -9.71 5.74 -67.80
C TYR A 6 -10.61 4.92 -68.73
N SER A 7 -10.45 3.59 -68.67
CA SER A 7 -11.36 2.62 -69.29
C SER A 7 -12.08 1.83 -68.19
N TYR A 8 -13.35 1.57 -68.46
CA TYR A 8 -14.40 1.01 -67.60
C TYR A 8 -14.07 -0.35 -66.98
N LEU A 9 -14.52 -0.58 -65.74
CA LEU A 9 -14.66 -1.92 -65.18
C LEU A 9 -16.07 -2.11 -64.60
N THR A 10 -16.80 -3.04 -65.20
CA THR A 10 -18.12 -3.53 -64.85
C THR A 10 -18.07 -4.30 -63.53
N ILE A 11 -18.90 -3.94 -62.55
CA ILE A 11 -19.02 -4.66 -61.28
C ILE A 11 -19.96 -5.86 -61.48
N MET A 12 -19.41 -7.07 -61.36
CA MET A 12 -20.16 -8.33 -61.30
C MET A 12 -20.35 -8.68 -59.82
N VAL A 13 -21.60 -8.67 -59.33
CA VAL A 13 -21.94 -9.12 -57.97
C VAL A 13 -22.13 -10.64 -58.01
N VAL A 14 -21.19 -11.38 -57.42
CA VAL A 14 -21.32 -12.83 -57.19
C VAL A 14 -21.89 -13.02 -55.78
N ALA A 15 -23.14 -13.50 -55.70
CA ALA A 15 -23.73 -13.96 -54.44
C ALA A 15 -23.19 -15.37 -54.12
N ILE A 16 -22.32 -15.47 -53.11
CA ILE A 16 -21.87 -16.75 -52.56
C ILE A 16 -22.81 -17.10 -51.39
N VAL A 17 -23.63 -18.12 -51.60
CA VAL A 17 -24.39 -18.79 -50.53
C VAL A 17 -23.43 -19.74 -49.81
N GLY A 18 -22.86 -19.29 -48.69
CA GLY A 18 -22.06 -20.12 -47.79
C GLY A 18 -22.95 -20.87 -46.82
N MET A 19 -22.92 -22.20 -46.87
CA MET A 19 -23.62 -23.08 -45.93
C MET A 19 -23.09 -22.87 -44.50
N ALA A 20 -24.00 -22.61 -43.57
CA ALA A 20 -23.69 -22.61 -42.14
C ALA A 20 -23.38 -24.04 -41.67
N GLY A 21 -22.10 -24.37 -41.54
CA GLY A 21 -21.65 -25.53 -40.81
C GLY A 21 -21.71 -25.25 -39.31
N CYS A 22 -22.54 -26.01 -38.57
CA CYS A 22 -22.51 -26.02 -37.11
C CYS A 22 -21.14 -26.53 -36.64
N ALA A 23 -20.33 -25.66 -36.05
CA ALA A 23 -19.20 -26.09 -35.24
C ALA A 23 -19.74 -26.83 -33.99
N PRO A 24 -19.14 -27.95 -33.57
CA PRO A 24 -19.53 -28.57 -32.31
C PRO A 24 -19.17 -27.59 -31.19
N SER A 25 -20.16 -27.26 -30.37
CA SER A 25 -19.98 -26.53 -29.11
C SER A 25 -18.96 -27.29 -28.28
N GLY A 26 -17.73 -26.79 -28.22
CA GLY A 26 -16.76 -27.21 -27.22
C GLY A 26 -17.35 -26.86 -25.86
N SER A 27 -17.90 -27.84 -25.15
CA SER A 27 -18.19 -27.68 -23.74
C SER A 27 -16.85 -27.49 -23.03
N SER A 28 -16.55 -26.26 -22.62
CA SER A 28 -15.58 -26.07 -21.54
C SER A 28 -16.14 -26.84 -20.34
N ALA A 29 -15.49 -27.94 -19.98
CA ALA A 29 -15.75 -28.59 -18.70
C ALA A 29 -15.64 -27.52 -17.61
N PRO A 30 -16.56 -27.47 -16.63
CA PRO A 30 -16.39 -26.58 -15.51
C PRO A 30 -15.06 -26.94 -14.85
N ALA A 31 -14.21 -25.94 -14.63
CA ALA A 31 -13.00 -26.14 -13.83
C ALA A 31 -13.44 -26.72 -12.48
N ASP A 32 -12.94 -27.90 -12.14
CA ASP A 32 -13.23 -28.54 -10.87
C ASP A 32 -12.57 -27.70 -9.76
N THR A 33 -13.34 -26.80 -9.16
CA THR A 33 -12.90 -25.97 -8.02
C THR A 33 -13.12 -26.72 -6.71
N SER A 34 -12.76 -28.00 -6.64
CA SER A 34 -12.96 -28.86 -5.46
C SER A 34 -11.96 -28.62 -4.32
N GLY A 35 -11.25 -27.50 -4.34
CA GLY A 35 -10.34 -27.11 -3.27
C GLY A 35 -11.08 -26.61 -2.02
N ASN A 36 -10.51 -26.88 -0.86
CA ASN A 36 -10.98 -26.38 0.42
C ASN A 36 -10.67 -24.87 0.52
N LEU A 37 -11.70 -24.03 0.49
CA LEU A 37 -11.55 -22.57 0.57
C LEU A 37 -11.01 -22.07 1.93
N ILE A 38 -11.10 -22.87 2.99
CA ILE A 38 -10.62 -22.49 4.32
C ILE A 38 -9.14 -22.83 4.48
N THR A 39 -8.69 -23.99 3.98
CA THR A 39 -7.29 -24.42 4.10
C THR A 39 -6.44 -24.07 2.87
N GLY A 40 -7.07 -23.80 1.73
CA GLY A 40 -6.41 -23.64 0.44
C GLY A 40 -6.08 -24.96 -0.26
N ASP A 41 -6.29 -26.11 0.38
CA ASP A 41 -5.92 -27.42 -0.18
C ASP A 41 -6.70 -27.72 -1.46
N GLY A 42 -6.02 -28.10 -2.54
CA GLY A 42 -6.66 -28.41 -3.81
C GLY A 42 -7.09 -27.19 -4.63
N LEU A 43 -6.89 -25.97 -4.13
CA LEU A 43 -6.94 -24.77 -4.97
C LEU A 43 -5.64 -24.64 -5.77
N VAL A 44 -5.76 -24.30 -7.05
CA VAL A 44 -4.59 -23.99 -7.87
C VAL A 44 -3.99 -22.70 -7.33
N ASN A 45 -2.74 -22.74 -6.86
CA ASN A 45 -1.98 -21.52 -6.60
C ASN A 45 -1.79 -20.79 -7.94
N PRO A 46 -2.42 -19.62 -8.15
CA PRO A 46 -2.33 -18.91 -9.43
C PRO A 46 -0.93 -18.37 -9.71
N THR A 47 -0.04 -18.35 -8.71
CA THR A 47 1.36 -17.93 -8.79
C THR A 47 2.29 -19.03 -8.26
N PRO A 48 2.44 -20.16 -8.99
CA PRO A 48 3.25 -21.29 -8.52
C PRO A 48 4.75 -21.04 -8.64
N SER A 49 5.16 -20.07 -9.47
CA SER A 49 6.55 -19.71 -9.68
C SER A 49 7.00 -18.70 -8.62
N VAL A 50 7.94 -19.11 -7.78
CA VAL A 50 8.58 -18.25 -6.78
C VAL A 50 9.92 -17.77 -7.34
N VAL A 51 10.12 -16.45 -7.35
CA VAL A 51 11.44 -15.86 -7.59
C VAL A 51 12.10 -15.68 -6.23
N THR A 52 13.20 -16.38 -6.00
CA THR A 52 14.02 -16.23 -4.80
C THR A 52 15.09 -15.17 -5.02
N ASN A 53 15.47 -14.44 -3.96
CA ASN A 53 16.50 -13.38 -4.00
C ASN A 53 16.14 -12.25 -4.98
N TRP A 54 14.88 -11.81 -4.95
CA TRP A 54 14.41 -10.64 -5.69
C TRP A 54 14.49 -9.42 -4.76
N GLY A 55 15.00 -8.30 -5.26
CA GLY A 55 15.11 -7.05 -4.48
C GLY A 55 16.39 -6.96 -3.64
N ASP A 56 17.55 -7.23 -4.22
CA ASP A 56 18.83 -6.99 -3.54
C ASP A 56 19.03 -5.48 -3.33
N LEU A 57 19.42 -5.10 -2.11
CA LEU A 57 19.70 -3.70 -1.78
C LEU A 57 21.08 -3.28 -2.33
N PRO A 58 21.35 -1.96 -2.47
CA PRO A 58 22.66 -1.47 -2.88
C PRO A 58 23.78 -1.97 -1.96
N GLU A 59 25.01 -2.06 -2.48
CA GLU A 59 26.15 -2.55 -1.69
C GLU A 59 26.29 -1.83 -0.34
N GLY A 60 26.48 -2.60 0.73
CA GLY A 60 26.58 -2.08 2.10
C GLY A 60 25.24 -1.81 2.79
N ARG A 61 24.10 -2.11 2.13
CA ARG A 61 22.76 -2.06 2.72
C ARG A 61 22.28 -3.45 3.07
N GLU A 62 21.72 -3.58 4.26
CA GLU A 62 21.06 -4.78 4.74
C GLU A 62 19.57 -4.49 4.90
N TRP A 63 18.74 -5.48 4.56
CA TRP A 63 17.30 -5.36 4.78
C TRP A 63 17.00 -5.20 6.26
N GLY A 64 16.39 -4.06 6.64
CA GLY A 64 15.61 -3.99 7.85
C GLY A 64 14.30 -4.74 7.71
N SER A 65 13.55 -4.81 8.80
CA SER A 65 12.19 -5.31 8.75
C SER A 65 11.39 -4.54 7.69
N THR A 66 10.91 -5.29 6.71
CA THR A 66 10.03 -4.82 5.63
C THR A 66 8.64 -5.25 6.00
N ALA A 67 7.71 -4.31 6.11
CA ALA A 67 6.34 -4.60 6.54
C ALA A 67 5.28 -4.03 5.61
N GLY A 68 5.67 -3.44 4.48
CA GLY A 68 4.74 -3.00 3.46
C GLY A 68 5.37 -2.97 2.06
N ILE A 69 4.56 -3.35 1.08
CA ILE A 69 4.82 -3.23 -0.35
C ILE A 69 3.56 -2.70 -1.02
N ASP A 70 3.71 -2.03 -2.14
CA ASP A 70 2.60 -1.69 -3.03
C ASP A 70 3.06 -1.69 -4.49
N ILE A 71 2.09 -1.76 -5.41
CA ILE A 71 2.35 -1.80 -6.85
C ILE A 71 2.06 -0.42 -7.42
N ASP A 72 3.04 0.15 -8.13
CA ASP A 72 2.86 1.39 -8.85
C ASP A 72 1.77 1.21 -9.93
N PRO A 73 0.65 1.96 -9.87
CA PRO A 73 -0.45 1.78 -10.81
C PRO A 73 -0.10 2.23 -12.23
N ASN A 74 0.97 3.00 -12.42
CA ASN A 74 1.35 3.56 -13.71
C ASN A 74 2.26 2.64 -14.52
N ASP A 75 3.22 1.97 -13.88
CA ASP A 75 4.21 1.11 -14.55
C ASP A 75 4.27 -0.33 -14.01
N GLY A 76 3.57 -0.61 -12.91
CA GLY A 76 3.53 -1.93 -12.29
C GLY A 76 4.81 -2.33 -11.56
N HIS A 77 5.77 -1.42 -11.39
CA HIS A 77 6.92 -1.64 -10.53
C HIS A 77 6.51 -1.69 -9.06
N ILE A 78 7.39 -2.22 -8.22
CA ILE A 78 7.07 -2.48 -6.83
C ILE A 78 7.69 -1.39 -5.97
N TRP A 79 6.88 -0.77 -5.13
CA TRP A 79 7.34 0.07 -4.03
C TRP A 79 7.38 -0.74 -2.74
N ALA A 80 8.42 -0.55 -1.95
CA ALA A 80 8.54 -1.13 -0.63
C ALA A 80 9.27 -0.16 0.29
N TYR A 81 9.13 -0.37 1.59
CA TYR A 81 9.98 0.29 2.57
C TYR A 81 10.65 -0.73 3.49
N GLU A 82 11.79 -0.35 4.04
CA GLU A 82 12.45 -1.08 5.14
C GLU A 82 12.72 -0.14 6.32
N ARG A 83 12.95 -0.71 7.50
CA ARG A 83 13.15 0.07 8.74
C ARG A 83 14.61 0.37 9.03
N CYS A 84 15.33 0.87 8.03
CA CYS A 84 16.73 1.26 8.08
C CYS A 84 17.67 0.22 8.73
N GLY A 85 17.52 -1.06 8.40
CA GLY A 85 18.31 -2.17 8.96
C GLY A 85 17.85 -2.70 10.31
N ALA A 86 16.68 -2.28 10.82
CA ALA A 86 16.11 -2.79 12.07
C ALA A 86 15.76 -4.29 11.99
N GLY A 87 16.40 -5.15 12.80
CA GLY A 87 16.18 -6.60 12.78
C GLY A 87 15.01 -7.14 13.64
N SER A 88 14.44 -6.35 14.56
CA SER A 88 13.27 -6.74 15.38
C SER A 88 12.58 -5.52 16.01
N PHE A 89 11.32 -5.69 16.45
CA PHE A 89 10.52 -4.68 17.14
C PHE A 89 10.56 -4.86 18.67
N GLY A 90 10.53 -3.76 19.43
CA GLY A 90 10.26 -3.78 20.89
C GLY A 90 11.23 -2.92 21.71
N GLY A 91 10.72 -2.35 22.80
CA GLY A 91 11.36 -1.32 23.63
C GLY A 91 12.85 -1.52 23.96
N GLY A 92 13.62 -0.48 23.63
CA GLY A 92 15.09 -0.31 23.62
C GLY A 92 15.37 0.86 22.67
N GLU A 93 16.62 1.24 22.37
CA GLU A 93 16.91 2.03 21.15
C GLU A 93 17.36 1.02 20.08
N PRO A 94 16.45 0.39 19.33
CA PRO A 94 16.83 -0.51 18.25
C PRO A 94 17.37 0.34 17.10
N VAL A 95 18.15 -0.26 16.19
CA VAL A 95 18.39 0.38 14.89
C VAL A 95 17.03 0.75 14.30
N ASN A 96 16.88 2.01 13.91
CA ASN A 96 15.70 2.61 13.28
C ASN A 96 16.18 3.73 12.35
N CYS A 97 15.26 4.40 11.67
CA CYS A 97 15.63 5.41 10.67
C CYS A 97 16.16 6.73 11.26
N GLU A 98 16.02 6.96 12.57
CA GLU A 98 16.71 8.04 13.27
C GLU A 98 18.17 7.68 13.56
N SER A 99 18.44 6.48 14.06
CA SER A 99 19.80 6.02 14.40
C SER A 99 20.64 5.60 13.18
N ASN A 100 19.98 5.25 12.07
CA ASN A 100 20.59 4.91 10.80
C ASN A 100 19.86 5.65 9.67
N PRO A 101 20.24 6.90 9.35
CA PRO A 101 19.49 7.79 8.46
C PRO A 101 19.76 7.48 6.97
N VAL A 102 19.42 6.26 6.56
CA VAL A 102 19.46 5.81 5.16
C VAL A 102 18.07 5.97 4.53
N PRO A 103 17.98 6.16 3.19
CA PRO A 103 16.70 6.28 2.48
C PRO A 103 15.87 4.97 2.52
N PRO A 104 14.79 4.85 3.30
CA PRO A 104 14.15 3.55 3.53
C PRO A 104 13.12 3.14 2.48
N VAL A 105 12.69 4.05 1.61
CA VAL A 105 11.66 3.78 0.59
C VAL A 105 12.34 3.45 -0.71
N PHE A 106 11.90 2.39 -1.39
CA PHE A 106 12.51 1.88 -2.60
C PHE A 106 11.47 1.60 -3.69
N LYS A 107 11.85 1.88 -4.94
CA LYS A 107 11.20 1.34 -6.13
C LYS A 107 12.06 0.23 -6.72
N PHE A 108 11.45 -0.87 -7.09
CA PHE A 108 12.10 -2.02 -7.70
C PHE A 108 11.49 -2.36 -9.06
N ASP A 109 12.34 -2.74 -10.01
CA ASP A 109 11.86 -3.40 -11.22
C ASP A 109 11.20 -4.73 -10.84
N ARG A 110 9.90 -4.85 -11.12
CA ARG A 110 9.09 -6.04 -10.78
C ARG A 110 9.61 -7.36 -11.34
N ASN A 111 10.41 -7.34 -12.42
CA ASN A 111 10.89 -8.55 -13.07
C ASN A 111 12.30 -8.91 -12.61
N THR A 112 13.19 -7.93 -12.43
CA THR A 112 14.61 -8.16 -12.10
C THR A 112 14.92 -7.99 -10.62
N GLY A 113 14.15 -7.17 -9.90
CA GLY A 113 14.43 -6.77 -8.52
C GLY A 113 15.52 -5.69 -8.41
N GLU A 114 15.90 -5.06 -9.53
CA GLU A 114 16.83 -3.93 -9.54
C GLU A 114 16.20 -2.72 -8.84
N VAL A 115 16.98 -2.04 -8.00
CA VAL A 115 16.56 -0.77 -7.38
C VAL A 115 16.55 0.34 -8.44
N LEU A 116 15.37 0.88 -8.69
CA LEU A 116 15.15 1.97 -9.65
C LEU A 116 15.23 3.35 -8.98
N ALA A 117 14.83 3.44 -7.71
CA ALA A 117 14.87 4.66 -6.92
C ALA A 117 14.86 4.33 -5.43
N ASN A 118 15.40 5.22 -4.61
CA ASN A 118 15.21 5.18 -3.16
C ASN A 118 15.38 6.56 -2.52
N PHE A 119 14.53 6.87 -1.54
CA PHE A 119 14.49 8.20 -0.89
C PHE A 119 14.00 8.12 0.56
N GLY A 120 13.83 9.28 1.19
CA GLY A 120 13.27 9.41 2.55
C GLY A 120 14.29 9.36 3.68
N ALA A 121 15.58 9.57 3.38
CA ALA A 121 16.65 9.58 4.38
C ALA A 121 16.45 10.70 5.41
N ASP A 122 16.69 10.39 6.69
CA ASP A 122 16.65 11.33 7.83
C ASP A 122 15.28 12.00 8.10
N LEU A 123 14.20 11.52 7.48
CA LEU A 123 12.86 12.08 7.67
C LEU A 123 12.04 11.34 8.73
N MET A 124 12.11 10.02 8.74
CA MET A 124 11.21 9.15 9.50
C MET A 124 11.92 8.45 10.66
N VAL A 125 11.16 8.01 11.65
CA VAL A 125 11.67 7.21 12.77
C VAL A 125 11.45 5.73 12.49
N THR A 126 10.22 5.32 12.17
CA THR A 126 9.86 3.94 11.88
C THR A 126 8.71 3.87 10.86
N PRO A 127 9.05 3.79 9.55
CA PRO A 127 8.08 3.56 8.47
C PRO A 127 7.20 2.32 8.73
N HIS A 128 5.90 2.40 8.41
CA HIS A 128 4.92 1.38 8.78
C HIS A 128 3.90 1.00 7.68
N GLY A 129 3.10 1.93 7.18
CA GLY A 129 2.17 1.70 6.07
C GLY A 129 2.76 2.22 4.77
N ILE A 130 2.35 1.66 3.63
CA ILE A 130 2.72 2.17 2.30
C ILE A 130 1.54 2.06 1.34
N HIS A 131 1.33 3.11 0.54
CA HIS A 131 0.34 3.15 -0.53
C HIS A 131 0.84 4.03 -1.68
N VAL A 132 0.57 3.62 -2.92
CA VAL A 132 0.90 4.37 -4.13
C VAL A 132 -0.41 4.81 -4.76
N ASP A 133 -0.64 6.13 -4.77
CA ASP A 133 -1.88 6.66 -5.34
C ASP A 133 -1.90 6.61 -6.87
N ALA A 134 -3.07 6.87 -7.46
CA ALA A 134 -3.27 6.83 -8.91
C ALA A 134 -2.44 7.87 -9.70
N GLN A 135 -1.78 8.81 -9.01
CA GLN A 135 -0.85 9.76 -9.63
C GLN A 135 0.62 9.32 -9.48
N GLY A 136 0.88 8.17 -8.85
CA GLY A 136 2.23 7.67 -8.58
C GLY A 136 2.89 8.29 -7.35
N ASN A 137 2.14 9.00 -6.50
CA ASN A 137 2.70 9.50 -5.25
C ASN A 137 2.78 8.37 -4.23
N VAL A 138 3.88 8.32 -3.49
CA VAL A 138 4.15 7.29 -2.48
C VAL A 138 3.80 7.83 -1.10
N TRP A 139 2.88 7.17 -0.42
CA TRP A 139 2.43 7.50 0.92
C TRP A 139 3.06 6.56 1.93
N ILE A 140 3.57 7.08 3.05
CA ILE A 140 4.19 6.30 4.12
C ILE A 140 3.68 6.78 5.47
N THR A 141 3.25 5.86 6.35
CA THR A 141 3.00 6.21 7.76
C THR A 141 4.28 6.01 8.58
N ASP A 142 4.55 6.93 9.49
CA ASP A 142 5.69 6.88 10.43
C ASP A 142 5.14 6.73 11.85
N PHE A 143 5.16 5.50 12.38
CA PHE A 143 4.32 5.16 13.52
C PHE A 143 4.91 5.63 14.85
N ALA A 144 6.23 5.52 15.02
CA ALA A 144 6.89 5.77 16.30
C ALA A 144 7.40 7.20 16.37
N GLY A 145 7.22 7.86 17.51
CA GLY A 145 7.87 9.13 17.80
C GLY A 145 9.32 8.91 18.27
N ASN A 146 10.20 9.87 17.97
CA ASN A 146 11.55 9.86 18.54
C ASN A 146 11.56 10.45 19.96
N ARG A 147 12.65 10.20 20.69
CA ARG A 147 12.81 10.62 22.09
C ARG A 147 12.72 12.15 22.29
N GLU A 148 13.15 12.92 21.30
CA GLU A 148 13.13 14.39 21.34
C GLU A 148 11.74 14.96 21.07
N GLY A 149 10.79 14.16 20.58
CA GLY A 149 9.45 14.62 20.21
C GLY A 149 9.46 15.56 19.01
N THR A 150 10.37 15.33 18.06
CA THR A 150 10.58 16.14 16.86
C THR A 150 10.24 15.42 15.55
N ARG A 151 10.12 14.08 15.57
CA ARG A 151 9.81 13.24 14.39
C ARG A 151 8.88 12.09 14.75
N GLY A 152 8.16 11.59 13.75
CA GLY A 152 7.22 10.47 13.89
C GLY A 152 5.80 10.87 14.24
N HIS A 153 4.91 9.89 14.35
CA HIS A 153 3.46 10.08 14.49
C HIS A 153 2.86 10.91 13.34
N GLN A 154 3.32 10.63 12.12
CA GLN A 154 2.99 11.39 10.92
C GLN A 154 2.69 10.47 9.74
N VAL A 155 2.11 11.05 8.70
CA VAL A 155 2.00 10.44 7.37
C VAL A 155 2.68 11.34 6.36
N TRP A 156 3.48 10.75 5.48
CA TRP A 156 4.24 11.44 4.45
C TRP A 156 3.65 11.11 3.08
N LYS A 157 3.51 12.11 2.22
CA LYS A 157 3.28 11.94 0.78
C LYS A 157 4.52 12.40 0.04
N PHE A 158 5.07 11.51 -0.78
CA PHE A 158 6.21 11.78 -1.66
C PHE A 158 5.78 11.78 -3.12
N SER A 159 6.44 12.56 -3.97
CA SER A 159 6.42 12.33 -5.42
C SER A 159 7.13 11.01 -5.75
N SER A 160 7.00 10.52 -6.99
CA SER A 160 7.75 9.35 -7.47
C SER A 160 9.27 9.54 -7.43
N GLU A 161 9.74 10.79 -7.39
CA GLU A 161 11.14 11.19 -7.29
C GLU A 161 11.61 11.44 -5.85
N GLY A 162 10.71 11.32 -4.88
CA GLY A 162 11.03 11.45 -3.45
C GLY A 162 10.90 12.87 -2.88
N GLU A 163 10.30 13.82 -3.59
CA GLU A 163 9.99 15.14 -3.04
C GLU A 163 8.84 15.05 -2.05
N VAL A 164 8.93 15.69 -0.88
CA VAL A 164 7.82 15.74 0.07
C VAL A 164 6.75 16.69 -0.44
N LEU A 165 5.55 16.16 -0.69
CA LEU A 165 4.40 16.90 -1.22
C LEU A 165 3.39 17.28 -0.13
N LEU A 166 3.23 16.43 0.88
CA LEU A 166 2.30 16.64 1.99
C LEU A 166 2.79 15.88 3.24
N THR A 167 2.51 16.45 4.41
CA THR A 167 2.69 15.77 5.69
C THR A 167 1.42 15.95 6.52
N LEU A 168 0.93 14.86 7.10
CA LEU A 168 -0.19 14.85 8.04
C LEU A 168 0.31 14.51 9.45
N GLY A 169 -0.40 14.98 10.47
CA GLY A 169 -0.02 14.77 11.87
C GLY A 169 0.90 15.85 12.42
N LEU A 170 1.26 15.72 13.70
CA LEU A 170 2.16 16.63 14.40
C LEU A 170 3.46 15.89 14.74
N ALA A 171 4.56 16.39 14.20
CA ALA A 171 5.86 15.74 14.31
C ALA A 171 6.25 15.44 15.76
N GLY A 172 6.44 14.15 16.07
CA GLY A 172 6.86 13.65 17.38
C GLY A 172 5.85 13.85 18.51
N GLN A 173 4.62 14.26 18.20
CA GLN A 173 3.58 14.54 19.20
C GLN A 173 2.40 13.57 19.04
N PRO A 174 2.40 12.44 19.77
CA PRO A 174 1.27 11.52 19.73
C PRO A 174 0.04 12.17 20.35
N GLY A 175 -1.13 11.95 19.77
CA GLY A 175 -2.37 12.47 20.34
C GLY A 175 -3.63 11.92 19.70
N ASN A 176 -4.77 12.30 20.28
CA ASN A 176 -6.10 11.82 19.90
C ASN A 176 -7.03 12.95 19.44
N ALA A 177 -6.53 14.18 19.28
CA ALA A 177 -7.31 15.24 18.65
C ALA A 177 -7.51 14.97 17.15
N PRO A 178 -8.51 15.61 16.51
CA PRO A 178 -8.66 15.60 15.05
C PRO A 178 -7.36 15.98 14.33
N GLY A 179 -6.89 15.13 13.42
CA GLY A 179 -5.66 15.35 12.65
C GLY A 179 -4.35 15.10 13.40
N GLN A 180 -4.41 14.72 14.70
CA GLN A 180 -3.26 14.13 15.39
C GLN A 180 -3.27 12.61 15.21
N PHE A 181 -2.10 11.99 15.25
CA PHE A 181 -1.97 10.53 15.24
C PHE A 181 -1.31 10.04 16.51
N ASN A 182 -1.63 8.82 16.90
CA ASN A 182 -0.97 8.06 17.95
C ASN A 182 -0.65 6.69 17.38
N GLN A 183 0.51 6.63 16.72
CA GLN A 183 0.99 5.45 16.02
C GLN A 183 0.12 5.08 14.81
N PRO A 184 0.14 5.90 13.74
CA PRO A 184 -0.56 5.61 12.50
C PRO A 184 -0.01 4.33 11.87
N ASN A 185 -0.91 3.48 11.39
CA ASN A 185 -0.60 2.16 10.86
C ASN A 185 -0.55 2.16 9.34
N ASP A 186 -1.61 2.60 8.69
CA ASP A 186 -1.71 2.53 7.24
C ASP A 186 -2.44 3.74 6.64
N VAL A 187 -2.27 3.94 5.34
CA VAL A 187 -2.87 5.04 4.58
C VAL A 187 -3.34 4.55 3.22
N VAL A 188 -4.54 4.94 2.80
CA VAL A 188 -5.05 4.73 1.44
C VAL A 188 -5.75 5.97 0.93
N THR A 189 -5.77 6.16 -0.39
CA THR A 189 -6.49 7.26 -1.04
C THR A 189 -7.70 6.76 -1.82
N GLY A 190 -8.81 7.47 -1.71
CA GLY A 190 -10.03 7.20 -2.48
C GLY A 190 -9.97 7.79 -3.90
N PRO A 191 -10.88 7.39 -4.80
CA PRO A 191 -10.95 7.91 -6.17
C PRO A 191 -11.18 9.43 -6.26
N ASP A 192 -11.74 10.04 -5.22
CA ASP A 192 -11.94 11.49 -5.08
C ASP A 192 -10.71 12.21 -4.51
N GLY A 193 -9.62 11.46 -4.24
CA GLY A 193 -8.41 11.96 -3.58
C GLY A 193 -8.53 12.07 -2.06
N SER A 194 -9.68 11.71 -1.46
CA SER A 194 -9.81 11.67 0.00
C SER A 194 -8.77 10.72 0.60
N ILE A 195 -8.15 11.11 1.71
CA ILE A 195 -7.11 10.32 2.36
C ILE A 195 -7.72 9.64 3.58
N TYR A 196 -7.40 8.37 3.79
CA TYR A 196 -7.86 7.58 4.94
C TYR A 196 -6.64 7.01 5.64
N VAL A 197 -6.52 7.28 6.94
CA VAL A 197 -5.39 6.84 7.76
C VAL A 197 -5.91 6.01 8.92
N SER A 198 -5.40 4.79 9.09
CA SER A 198 -5.67 4.00 10.28
C SER A 198 -4.69 4.36 11.39
N ASP A 199 -5.20 4.54 12.60
CA ASP A 199 -4.47 5.11 13.72
C ASP A 199 -4.72 4.29 15.00
N GLY A 200 -3.65 3.79 15.63
CA GLY A 200 -3.76 3.04 16.88
C GLY A 200 -2.95 1.75 16.99
N HIS A 201 -1.62 1.79 16.78
CA HIS A 201 -0.79 0.58 16.88
C HIS A 201 -0.73 -0.02 18.30
N ASN A 202 -0.84 0.79 19.36
CA ASN A 202 -0.68 0.34 20.75
C ASN A 202 -1.77 -0.61 21.26
N GLY A 203 -2.92 -0.72 20.58
CA GLY A 203 -4.01 -1.60 21.01
C GLY A 203 -3.78 -3.11 20.78
N GLN A 204 -2.70 -3.51 20.10
CA GLN A 204 -2.37 -4.92 19.85
C GLN A 204 -2.30 -5.74 21.15
N GLY A 205 -1.76 -5.16 22.22
CA GLY A 205 -1.61 -5.82 23.52
C GLY A 205 -2.87 -5.84 24.41
N MET A 206 -3.92 -5.11 24.07
CA MET A 206 -5.08 -4.90 24.95
C MET A 206 -6.09 -6.06 24.89
N THR A 207 -5.72 -7.22 25.44
CA THR A 207 -6.51 -8.47 25.33
C THR A 207 -7.67 -8.60 26.33
N SER A 208 -7.91 -7.60 27.18
CA SER A 208 -9.01 -7.60 28.16
C SER A 208 -9.80 -6.30 28.12
N ASN A 209 -11.08 -6.36 28.51
CA ASN A 209 -11.92 -5.17 28.62
C ASN A 209 -11.31 -4.12 29.56
N GLN A 210 -10.66 -4.55 30.64
CA GLN A 210 -9.95 -3.64 31.54
C GLN A 210 -8.80 -2.92 30.83
N ALA A 211 -7.96 -3.64 30.07
CA ALA A 211 -6.86 -3.03 29.33
C ALA A 211 -7.36 -2.05 28.26
N MET A 212 -8.43 -2.41 27.53
CA MET A 212 -9.05 -1.54 26.54
C MET A 212 -9.65 -0.28 27.18
N ASN A 213 -10.29 -0.40 28.34
CA ASN A 213 -10.82 0.76 29.07
C ASN A 213 -9.70 1.71 29.52
N LEU A 214 -8.63 1.17 30.12
CA LEU A 214 -7.46 1.95 30.53
C LEU A 214 -6.78 2.63 29.34
N GLY A 215 -6.72 1.96 28.18
CA GLY A 215 -6.17 2.56 26.97
C GLY A 215 -6.96 3.77 26.49
N ARG A 216 -8.31 3.66 26.48
CA ARG A 216 -9.19 4.80 26.14
C ARG A 216 -9.03 5.96 27.13
N GLU A 217 -8.96 5.66 28.43
CA GLU A 217 -8.74 6.67 29.48
C GLU A 217 -7.37 7.37 29.34
N ALA A 218 -6.35 6.64 28.87
CA ALA A 218 -5.02 7.17 28.58
C ALA A 218 -4.92 7.93 27.25
N GLY A 219 -6.01 8.07 26.49
CA GLY A 219 -6.02 8.75 25.19
C GLY A 219 -5.39 7.94 24.05
N GLN A 220 -5.30 6.62 24.19
CA GLN A 220 -4.88 5.75 23.08
C GLN A 220 -6.00 5.67 22.04
N THR A 221 -5.61 5.55 20.77
CA THR A 221 -6.53 5.54 19.64
C THR A 221 -6.63 4.14 19.03
N ALA A 222 -7.75 3.87 18.39
CA ALA A 222 -7.95 2.79 17.45
C ALA A 222 -9.10 3.22 16.53
N ARG A 223 -8.75 3.96 15.48
CA ARG A 223 -9.70 4.71 14.63
C ARG A 223 -9.23 4.77 13.19
N ILE A 224 -10.13 5.18 12.31
CA ILE A 224 -9.80 5.61 10.95
C ILE A 224 -10.12 7.09 10.86
N GLN A 225 -9.17 7.89 10.40
CA GLN A 225 -9.34 9.32 10.14
C GLN A 225 -9.41 9.58 8.63
N LYS A 226 -10.35 10.43 8.21
CA LYS A 226 -10.53 10.88 6.83
C LYS A 226 -10.08 12.33 6.68
N PHE A 227 -9.35 12.61 5.61
CA PHE A 227 -8.89 13.94 5.23
C PHE A 227 -9.30 14.27 3.78
N THR A 228 -9.31 15.56 3.46
CA THR A 228 -9.39 16.05 2.08
C THR A 228 -8.09 15.72 1.32
N PRO A 229 -8.07 15.83 -0.02
CA PRO A 229 -6.85 15.68 -0.81
C PRO A 229 -5.72 16.63 -0.39
N GLU A 230 -6.07 17.80 0.16
CA GLU A 230 -5.15 18.83 0.66
C GLU A 230 -4.69 18.58 2.10
N GLY A 231 -5.20 17.53 2.76
CA GLY A 231 -4.81 17.14 4.12
C GLY A 231 -5.61 17.80 5.24
N GLU A 232 -6.76 18.40 4.95
CA GLU A 232 -7.65 18.94 5.98
C GLU A 232 -8.46 17.82 6.62
N PHE A 233 -8.55 17.78 7.95
CA PHE A 233 -9.35 16.77 8.65
C PHE A 233 -10.85 16.93 8.31
N VAL A 234 -11.51 15.82 7.99
CA VAL A 234 -12.94 15.78 7.69
C VAL A 234 -13.73 15.13 8.82
N MET A 235 -13.39 13.88 9.15
CA MET A 235 -14.10 13.08 10.15
C MET A 235 -13.26 11.89 10.60
N GLU A 236 -13.73 11.20 11.63
CA GLU A 236 -13.15 9.94 12.09
C GLU A 236 -14.23 8.97 12.57
N TRP A 237 -13.87 7.69 12.64
CA TRP A 237 -14.72 6.66 13.26
C TRP A 237 -13.89 5.53 13.85
N GLY A 238 -14.52 4.80 14.77
CA GLY A 238 -13.91 3.74 15.54
C GLY A 238 -13.32 4.21 16.86
N GLU A 239 -13.17 3.24 17.76
CA GLU A 239 -12.54 3.39 19.06
C GLU A 239 -11.96 2.04 19.51
N ILE A 240 -11.16 2.04 20.57
CA ILE A 240 -10.59 0.81 21.15
C ILE A 240 -11.72 -0.10 21.65
N GLY A 241 -11.81 -1.29 21.08
CA GLY A 241 -12.78 -2.29 21.50
C GLY A 241 -12.90 -3.50 20.58
N VAL A 242 -13.96 -4.30 20.77
CA VAL A 242 -14.20 -5.57 20.05
C VAL A 242 -15.60 -5.66 19.45
N GLU A 243 -16.46 -4.67 19.71
CA GLU A 243 -17.80 -4.62 19.15
C GLU A 243 -17.79 -4.11 17.70
N HIS A 244 -18.94 -4.18 17.04
CA HIS A 244 -19.09 -3.68 15.68
C HIS A 244 -18.67 -2.20 15.57
N GLY A 245 -17.78 -1.91 14.63
CA GLY A 245 -17.22 -0.56 14.42
C GLY A 245 -16.08 -0.19 15.37
N GLN A 246 -15.74 -1.05 16.34
CA GLN A 246 -14.56 -0.87 17.20
C GLN A 246 -13.35 -1.61 16.63
N PHE A 247 -12.17 -1.13 16.99
CA PHE A 247 -10.90 -1.69 16.55
C PHE A 247 -9.99 -1.90 17.76
N ARG A 248 -9.02 -2.81 17.68
CA ARG A 248 -7.88 -2.80 18.61
C ARG A 248 -6.66 -2.17 17.97
N THR A 249 -6.34 -2.59 16.75
CA THR A 249 -5.28 -2.00 15.95
C THR A 249 -5.68 -2.13 14.49
N PRO A 250 -6.34 -1.11 13.90
CA PRO A 250 -6.64 -1.11 12.48
C PRO A 250 -5.32 -1.01 11.70
N HIS A 251 -4.79 -2.16 11.26
CA HIS A 251 -3.37 -2.27 10.86
C HIS A 251 -3.12 -2.10 9.36
N ALA A 252 -4.12 -2.40 8.53
CA ALA A 252 -4.07 -2.27 7.08
C ALA A 252 -5.44 -1.80 6.55
N LEU A 253 -5.42 -1.04 5.46
CA LEU A 253 -6.60 -0.55 4.75
C LEU A 253 -6.54 -0.99 3.29
N ALA A 254 -7.71 -1.25 2.71
CA ALA A 254 -7.84 -1.48 1.28
C ALA A 254 -9.21 -0.95 0.83
N PHE A 255 -9.25 -0.35 -0.36
CA PHE A 255 -10.53 -0.13 -1.06
C PHE A 255 -10.93 -1.42 -1.79
N ASP A 256 -12.22 -1.74 -1.74
CA ASP A 256 -12.77 -2.75 -2.64
C ASP A 256 -12.97 -2.16 -4.05
N SER A 257 -12.96 -3.05 -5.05
CA SER A 257 -13.06 -2.72 -6.47
C SER A 257 -14.50 -2.62 -6.96
#